data_AF-A0A0N4WTA6-F1
#
_entry.id   AF-A0A0N4WTA6-F1
#
_cell.length_a   1.000
_cell.length_b   1.000
_cell.length_c   1.000
_cell.angle_alpha   90.00
_cell.angle_beta   90.00
_cell.angle_gamma   90.00
#
_symmetry.space_group_name_H-M   'P 1'
#
loop_
_entity.id
_entity.type
_entity.pdbx_description
1 polymer ?
#
loop_
_entity_poly.entity_id
_entity_poly.type
_entity_poly.pdbx_seq_one_letter_code
_entity_poly.pdbx_strand_id
1 'polypeptide(L)'
;LRTPIPYTFDESLAEYDKNDVRNALKEIEEKTCIRFEYFERTPQGYHINYQKVDSPTFCGLSYIGRVEPANPIYLSFQCGNARGIAMHETLHALGLNHEHLRNDRDQYVKIDWSNINPQHYDYFVIADSKLYTSYGIKYDYGSIMHYNAYMGALNVARPTIIPKIDEAVNIKKLGQREKLSDSDVEILNKMYCMPGCDDTNVYCGAWALKDLCNHPNHDIFMKNNCRRSCNFCNYRL
;
A
#
# COMPACT_ATOMS: atom_id res chain seq x y z
N LEU A 1 -9.02 12.67 7.24
CA LEU A 1 -9.98 12.10 8.21
C LEU A 1 -10.06 13.02 9.42
N ARG A 2 -11.24 13.38 9.93
CA ARG A 2 -11.36 14.18 11.18
C ARG A 2 -11.50 13.31 12.43
N THR A 3 -11.68 12.00 12.27
CA THR A 3 -11.88 11.04 13.36
C THR A 3 -10.80 9.95 13.28
N PRO A 4 -10.17 9.58 14.40
CA PRO A 4 -9.27 8.43 14.46
C PRO A 4 -9.95 7.14 13.99
N ILE A 5 -9.18 6.22 13.42
CA ILE A 5 -9.61 4.88 13.04
C ILE A 5 -9.59 4.01 14.30
N PRO A 6 -10.74 3.49 14.76
CA PRO A 6 -10.78 2.61 15.92
C PRO A 6 -10.06 1.29 15.61
N TYR A 7 -9.30 0.77 16.57
CA TYR A 7 -8.72 -0.56 16.46
C TYR A 7 -8.75 -1.34 17.77
N THR A 8 -8.77 -2.66 17.66
CA THR A 8 -8.78 -3.62 18.78
C THR A 8 -7.70 -4.69 18.57
N PHE A 9 -7.37 -5.39 19.65
CA PHE A 9 -6.51 -6.56 19.63
C PHE A 9 -7.33 -7.78 20.05
N ASP A 10 -7.25 -8.84 19.26
CA ASP A 10 -7.74 -10.14 19.69
C ASP A 10 -6.89 -10.70 20.86
N GLU A 11 -7.50 -11.57 21.66
CA GLU A 11 -6.84 -12.18 22.83
C GLU A 11 -5.61 -13.04 22.45
N SER A 12 -5.53 -13.47 21.19
CA SER A 12 -4.38 -14.22 20.65
C SER A 12 -3.06 -13.43 20.62
N LEU A 13 -3.08 -12.09 20.71
CA LEU A 13 -1.86 -11.29 20.70
C LEU A 13 -1.30 -11.11 22.13
N ALA A 14 -0.03 -11.47 22.28
CA ALA A 14 0.74 -11.15 23.48
C ALA A 14 1.14 -9.67 23.51
N GLU A 15 1.57 -9.14 24.66
CA GLU A 15 1.87 -7.70 24.79
C GLU A 15 3.05 -7.25 23.89
N TYR A 16 4.00 -8.13 23.60
CA TYR A 16 5.07 -7.85 22.65
C TYR A 16 4.54 -7.75 21.21
N ASP A 17 3.63 -8.65 20.80
CA ASP A 17 2.94 -8.61 19.50
C ASP A 17 2.15 -7.29 19.34
N LYS A 18 1.43 -6.90 20.41
CA LYS A 18 0.68 -5.63 20.46
C LYS A 18 1.62 -4.42 20.31
N ASN A 19 2.81 -4.46 20.91
CA ASN A 19 3.79 -3.39 20.78
C ASN A 19 4.32 -3.24 19.36
N ASP A 20 4.54 -4.33 18.62
CA ASP A 20 4.92 -4.27 17.21
C ASP A 20 3.85 -3.57 16.37
N VAL A 21 2.57 -3.90 16.60
CA VAL A 21 1.45 -3.22 15.93
C VAL A 21 1.39 -1.75 16.32
N ARG A 22 1.47 -1.41 17.62
CA ARG A 22 1.45 0.00 18.07
C ARG A 22 2.60 0.81 17.45
N ASN A 23 3.79 0.23 17.34
CA ASN A 23 4.94 0.88 16.72
C ASN A 23 4.76 1.05 15.20
N ALA A 24 4.09 0.09 14.53
CA ALA A 24 3.73 0.22 13.12
C ALA A 24 2.73 1.36 12.90
N LEU A 25 1.67 1.41 13.71
CA LEU A 25 0.65 2.46 13.66
C LEU A 25 1.27 3.84 13.94
N LYS A 26 2.13 3.94 14.96
CA LYS A 26 2.82 5.19 15.29
C LYS A 26 3.65 5.75 14.13
N GLU A 27 4.35 4.90 13.37
CA GLU A 27 5.11 5.39 12.20
C GLU A 27 4.19 5.99 11.12
N ILE A 28 3.00 5.41 10.91
CA ILE A 28 1.98 5.96 10.00
C ILE A 28 1.48 7.32 10.52
N GLU A 29 1.20 7.42 11.82
CA GLU A 29 0.71 8.65 12.45
C GLU A 29 1.72 9.79 12.44
N GLU A 30 3.01 9.49 12.60
CA GLU A 30 4.10 10.47 12.59
C GLU A 30 4.32 11.09 11.21
N LYS A 31 4.05 10.33 10.14
CA LYS A 31 4.32 10.74 8.75
C LYS A 31 3.08 11.20 7.98
N THR A 32 1.89 11.01 8.54
CA THR A 32 0.61 11.32 7.87
C THR A 32 -0.36 12.03 8.82
N CYS A 33 -1.53 12.42 8.31
CA CYS A 33 -2.65 12.91 9.13
C CYS A 33 -3.54 11.79 9.69
N ILE A 34 -3.29 10.52 9.35
CA ILE A 34 -4.09 9.39 9.81
C ILE A 34 -3.84 9.19 11.31
N ARG A 35 -4.88 8.90 12.07
CA ARG A 35 -4.81 8.65 13.51
C ARG A 35 -5.53 7.36 13.84
N PHE A 36 -5.05 6.64 14.83
CA PHE A 36 -5.62 5.40 15.33
C PHE A 36 -5.99 5.55 16.81
N GLU A 37 -7.07 4.90 17.21
CA GLU A 37 -7.52 4.91 18.61
C GLU A 37 -7.78 3.49 19.08
N TYR A 38 -7.09 3.10 20.17
CA TYR A 38 -7.22 1.78 20.74
C TYR A 38 -8.49 1.67 21.58
N PHE A 39 -9.23 0.58 21.38
CA PHE A 39 -10.34 0.18 22.23
C PHE A 39 -10.06 -1.20 22.84
N GLU A 40 -10.22 -1.32 24.15
CA GLU A 40 -10.08 -2.60 24.87
C GLU A 40 -11.21 -3.58 24.51
N ARG A 41 -12.41 -3.05 24.23
CA ARG A 41 -13.58 -3.81 23.80
C ARG A 41 -13.97 -3.43 22.38
N THR A 42 -14.55 -4.36 21.65
CA THR A 42 -15.09 -4.13 20.31
C THR A 42 -16.03 -2.91 20.29
N PRO A 43 -15.67 -1.83 19.58
CA PRO A 43 -16.51 -0.64 19.51
C PRO A 43 -17.73 -0.91 18.62
N GLN A 44 -18.75 -0.06 18.74
CA GLN A 44 -19.87 -0.08 17.80
C GLN A 44 -19.45 0.51 16.45
N GLY A 45 -19.64 -0.25 15.38
CA GLY A 45 -19.30 0.16 14.02
C GLY A 45 -17.92 -0.29 13.57
N TYR A 46 -17.44 0.37 12.51
CA TYR A 46 -16.21 0.00 11.82
C TYR A 46 -14.97 0.16 12.71
N HIS A 47 -14.10 -0.85 12.68
CA HIS A 47 -12.82 -0.84 13.35
C HIS A 47 -11.88 -1.86 12.71
N ILE A 48 -10.58 -1.69 12.95
CA ILE A 48 -9.57 -2.70 12.62
C ILE A 48 -9.49 -3.68 13.80
N ASN A 49 -9.39 -4.97 13.53
CA ASN A 49 -9.18 -6.00 14.54
C ASN A 49 -7.94 -6.83 14.18
N TYR A 50 -6.87 -6.70 14.96
CA TYR A 50 -5.64 -7.46 14.75
C TYR A 50 -5.73 -8.83 15.41
N GLN A 51 -5.41 -9.88 14.66
CA GLN A 51 -5.48 -11.28 15.06
C GLN A 51 -4.15 -11.99 14.78
N LYS A 52 -3.73 -12.85 15.69
CA LYS A 52 -2.52 -13.67 15.51
C LYS A 52 -2.87 -14.95 14.75
N VAL A 53 -2.01 -15.30 13.80
CA VAL A 53 -2.01 -16.59 13.11
C VAL A 53 -0.65 -17.24 13.31
N ASP A 54 -0.62 -18.38 13.99
CA ASP A 54 0.60 -19.13 14.24
C ASP A 54 1.00 -19.92 12.99
N SER A 55 1.77 -19.28 12.10
CA SER A 55 2.25 -19.92 10.88
C SER A 55 3.62 -19.41 10.43
N PRO A 56 4.59 -20.29 10.12
CA PRO A 56 5.87 -19.89 9.56
C PRO A 56 5.81 -19.63 8.04
N THR A 57 4.72 -20.01 7.36
CA THR A 57 4.56 -19.91 5.90
C THR A 57 3.57 -18.83 5.46
N PHE A 58 2.93 -18.17 6.43
CA PHE A 58 2.00 -17.08 6.25
C PHE A 58 2.48 -15.92 7.12
N CYS A 59 2.50 -14.70 6.59
CA CYS A 59 3.03 -13.53 7.30
C CYS A 59 1.93 -12.55 7.69
N GLY A 60 1.01 -12.28 6.76
CA GLY A 60 -0.10 -11.38 7.00
C GLY A 60 -1.16 -11.47 5.92
N LEU A 61 -2.35 -10.99 6.27
CA LEU A 61 -3.46 -10.81 5.35
C LEU A 61 -4.39 -9.73 5.88
N SER A 62 -4.79 -8.84 4.98
CA SER A 62 -5.81 -7.83 5.22
C SER A 62 -6.64 -7.62 3.96
N TYR A 63 -7.90 -7.22 4.15
CA TYR A 63 -8.71 -6.72 3.05
C TYR A 63 -8.21 -5.35 2.60
N ILE A 64 -8.37 -5.05 1.31
CA ILE A 64 -8.05 -3.73 0.78
C ILE A 64 -9.21 -2.77 1.08
N GLY A 65 -8.94 -1.76 1.90
CA GLY A 65 -9.93 -0.75 2.30
C GLY A 65 -10.88 -1.23 3.40
N ARG A 66 -11.88 -0.40 3.71
CA ARG A 66 -12.82 -0.62 4.81
C ARG A 66 -13.82 -1.76 4.50
N VAL A 67 -13.95 -2.68 5.45
CA VAL A 67 -14.92 -3.78 5.46
C VAL A 67 -15.78 -3.66 6.72
N GLU A 68 -17.08 -3.96 6.59
CA GLU A 68 -18.01 -3.98 7.72
C GLU A 68 -18.37 -5.41 8.11
N PRO A 69 -18.55 -5.71 9.42
CA PRO A 69 -18.53 -4.78 10.55
C PRO A 69 -17.11 -4.47 11.10
N ALA A 70 -16.11 -5.29 10.78
CA ALA A 70 -14.73 -5.11 11.20
C ALA A 70 -13.77 -5.48 10.06
N ASN A 71 -12.61 -4.82 10.02
CA ASN A 71 -11.48 -5.19 9.18
C ASN A 71 -10.56 -6.14 9.97
N PRO A 72 -10.64 -7.47 9.78
CA PRO A 72 -9.65 -8.36 10.37
C PRO A 72 -8.31 -8.16 9.68
N ILE A 73 -7.25 -8.04 10.49
CA ILE A 73 -5.87 -8.06 10.05
C ILE A 73 -5.20 -9.25 10.71
N TYR A 74 -4.87 -10.26 9.90
CA TYR A 74 -4.19 -11.46 10.35
C TYR A 74 -2.69 -11.26 10.28
N LEU A 75 -1.98 -11.60 11.35
CA LEU A 75 -0.53 -11.42 11.45
C LEU A 75 0.12 -12.69 11.98
N SER A 76 1.20 -13.12 11.33
CA SER A 76 2.17 -14.04 11.90
C SER A 76 3.43 -13.31 12.29
N PHE A 77 3.86 -13.54 13.52
CA PHE A 77 5.08 -12.99 14.09
C PHE A 77 6.31 -13.89 13.84
N GLN A 78 6.17 -14.91 12.98
CA GLN A 78 7.23 -15.86 12.63
C GLN A 78 7.97 -15.52 11.32
N CYS A 79 7.51 -14.48 10.60
CA CYS A 79 8.04 -14.09 9.29
C CYS A 79 9.18 -13.05 9.31
N GLY A 80 9.75 -12.76 10.48
CA GLY A 80 10.83 -11.77 10.64
C GLY A 80 10.31 -10.45 11.23
N ASN A 81 10.44 -9.34 10.49
CA ASN A 81 10.12 -7.99 11.00
C ASN A 81 8.60 -7.79 11.16
N ALA A 82 8.06 -8.21 12.31
CA ALA A 82 6.64 -8.15 12.62
C ALA A 82 6.06 -6.73 12.57
N ARG A 83 6.82 -5.72 13.03
CA ARG A 83 6.43 -4.30 12.91
C ARG A 83 6.20 -3.90 11.45
N GLY A 84 7.10 -4.28 10.55
CA GLY A 84 6.94 -4.00 9.13
C GLY A 84 5.80 -4.75 8.46
N ILE A 85 5.55 -6.00 8.89
CA ILE A 85 4.41 -6.78 8.41
C ILE A 85 3.10 -6.14 8.87
N ALA A 86 2.98 -5.79 10.15
CA ALA A 86 1.81 -5.08 10.68
C ALA A 86 1.55 -3.77 9.94
N MET A 87 2.61 -3.04 9.58
CA MET A 87 2.52 -1.82 8.77
C MET A 87 1.99 -2.12 7.37
N HIS A 88 2.55 -3.10 6.65
CA HIS A 88 2.09 -3.53 5.33
C HIS A 88 0.60 -3.91 5.32
N GLU A 89 0.17 -4.75 6.25
CA GLU A 89 -1.24 -5.19 6.32
C GLU A 89 -2.19 -4.06 6.74
N THR A 90 -1.70 -3.09 7.54
CA THR A 90 -2.47 -1.89 7.86
C THR A 90 -2.63 -1.00 6.63
N LEU A 91 -1.60 -0.88 5.78
CA LEU A 91 -1.68 -0.14 4.53
C LEU A 91 -2.68 -0.76 3.54
N HIS A 92 -2.82 -2.08 3.53
CA HIS A 92 -3.93 -2.74 2.85
C HIS A 92 -5.30 -2.30 3.40
N ALA A 93 -5.50 -2.31 4.72
CA ALA A 93 -6.75 -1.84 5.32
C ALA A 93 -7.03 -0.33 5.02
N LEU A 94 -5.97 0.45 4.81
CA LEU A 94 -6.03 1.84 4.32
C LEU A 94 -6.21 1.97 2.80
N GLY A 95 -6.46 0.87 2.09
CA GLY A 95 -6.84 0.87 0.67
C GLY A 95 -5.68 0.79 -0.32
N LEU A 96 -4.45 0.52 0.13
CA LEU A 96 -3.33 0.30 -0.79
C LEU A 96 -3.32 -1.14 -1.30
N ASN A 97 -2.99 -1.30 -2.58
CA ASN A 97 -2.70 -2.59 -3.19
C ASN A 97 -1.18 -2.76 -3.33
N HIS A 98 -0.72 -3.94 -3.73
CA HIS A 98 0.69 -4.16 -3.94
C HIS A 98 1.26 -3.33 -5.10
N GLU A 99 2.46 -2.80 -4.90
CA GLU A 99 3.14 -1.91 -5.86
C GLU A 99 3.42 -2.63 -7.20
N HIS A 100 3.72 -3.93 -7.16
CA HIS A 100 3.91 -4.75 -8.37
C HIS A 100 2.63 -5.08 -9.12
N LEU A 101 1.46 -4.61 -8.68
CA LEU A 101 0.19 -4.77 -9.39
C LEU A 101 -0.27 -3.48 -10.10
N ARG A 102 0.51 -2.40 -10.02
CA ARG A 102 0.20 -1.15 -10.70
C ARG A 102 0.05 -1.33 -12.21
N ASN A 103 -0.80 -0.51 -12.81
CA ASN A 103 -1.05 -0.52 -14.25
C ASN A 103 0.18 -0.19 -15.10
N ASP A 104 1.11 0.61 -14.56
CA ASP A 104 2.36 1.01 -15.21
C ASP A 104 3.55 0.10 -14.87
N ARG A 105 3.36 -0.97 -14.07
CA ARG A 105 4.46 -1.80 -13.55
C ARG A 105 5.40 -2.33 -14.64
N ASP A 106 4.86 -2.64 -15.82
CA ASP A 106 5.62 -3.30 -16.89
C ASP A 106 6.64 -2.33 -17.53
N GLN A 107 6.63 -1.05 -17.16
CA GLN A 107 7.71 -0.11 -17.46
C GLN A 107 8.91 -0.28 -16.51
N TYR A 108 8.69 -0.82 -15.32
CA TYR A 108 9.66 -0.85 -14.21
C TYR A 108 10.13 -2.27 -13.87
N VAL A 109 9.28 -3.28 -14.03
CA VAL A 109 9.61 -4.69 -13.75
C VAL A 109 9.24 -5.58 -14.93
N LYS A 110 9.94 -6.71 -15.03
CA LYS A 110 9.59 -7.85 -15.85
C LYS A 110 9.10 -8.97 -14.93
N ILE A 111 7.96 -9.54 -15.25
CA ILE A 111 7.45 -10.76 -14.61
C ILE A 111 7.94 -11.97 -15.40
N ASP A 112 8.72 -12.85 -14.77
CA ASP A 112 9.16 -14.12 -15.37
C ASP A 112 8.09 -15.20 -15.13
N TRP A 113 7.04 -15.18 -15.95
CA TRP A 113 5.95 -16.15 -15.91
C TRP A 113 6.42 -17.61 -16.00
N SER A 114 7.57 -17.87 -16.65
CA SER A 114 8.12 -19.24 -16.76
C SER A 114 8.59 -19.81 -15.42
N ASN A 115 8.83 -18.96 -14.42
CA ASN A 115 9.28 -19.33 -13.10
C ASN A 115 8.19 -19.21 -12.04
N ILE A 116 6.95 -18.85 -12.39
CA ILE A 116 5.86 -18.70 -11.41
C ILE A 116 5.08 -20.01 -11.36
N ASN A 117 4.76 -20.47 -10.14
CA ASN A 117 3.82 -21.58 -9.97
C ASN A 117 2.46 -21.17 -10.58
N PRO A 118 1.90 -21.93 -11.55
CA PRO A 118 0.63 -21.59 -12.19
C PRO A 118 -0.54 -21.35 -11.23
N GLN A 119 -0.50 -21.94 -10.02
CA GLN A 119 -1.51 -21.71 -8.97
C GLN A 119 -1.45 -20.29 -8.36
N HIS A 120 -0.39 -19.53 -8.63
CA HIS A 120 -0.14 -18.19 -8.09
C HIS A 120 -0.14 -17.10 -9.17
N TYR A 121 -0.60 -17.39 -10.40
CA TYR A 121 -0.64 -16.39 -11.48
C TYR A 121 -1.51 -15.18 -11.14
N ASP A 122 -2.57 -15.39 -10.36
CA ASP A 122 -3.46 -14.37 -9.84
C ASP A 122 -2.73 -13.34 -8.95
N TYR A 123 -1.65 -13.73 -8.26
CA TYR A 123 -0.83 -12.83 -7.43
C TYR A 123 -0.06 -11.78 -8.25
N PHE A 124 -0.07 -11.90 -9.57
CA PHE A 124 0.62 -11.02 -10.51
C PHE A 124 -0.34 -10.35 -11.50
N VAL A 125 -1.66 -10.39 -11.27
CA VAL A 125 -2.62 -9.72 -12.16
C VAL A 125 -2.62 -8.22 -11.93
N ILE A 126 -2.40 -7.44 -12.99
CA ILE A 126 -2.46 -5.98 -12.92
C ILE A 126 -3.82 -5.53 -12.40
N ALA A 127 -3.80 -4.62 -11.43
CA ALA A 127 -4.98 -4.06 -10.80
C ALA A 127 -5.80 -3.20 -11.78
N ASP A 128 -7.13 -3.21 -11.64
CA ASP A 128 -8.02 -2.42 -12.49
C ASP A 128 -7.81 -0.91 -12.25
N SER A 129 -7.40 -0.20 -13.29
CA SER A 129 -7.22 1.25 -13.31
C SER A 129 -8.47 2.07 -12.97
N LYS A 130 -9.67 1.46 -12.99
CA LYS A 130 -10.92 2.10 -12.55
C LYS A 130 -11.11 2.05 -11.03
N LEU A 131 -10.45 1.11 -10.37
CA LEU A 131 -10.52 0.91 -8.91
C LEU A 131 -9.30 1.50 -8.19
N TYR A 132 -8.15 1.52 -8.86
CA TYR A 132 -6.88 1.94 -8.29
C TYR A 132 -6.27 3.12 -9.05
N THR A 133 -5.72 4.07 -8.31
CA THR A 133 -4.99 5.23 -8.84
C THR A 133 -3.68 5.41 -8.10
N SER A 134 -2.63 5.78 -8.82
CA SER A 134 -1.34 6.16 -8.26
C SER A 134 -1.31 7.60 -7.74
N TYR A 135 -2.35 8.39 -8.02
CA TYR A 135 -2.37 9.83 -7.80
C TYR A 135 -1.15 10.59 -8.36
N GLY A 136 -0.58 10.09 -9.47
CA GLY A 136 0.59 10.69 -10.11
C GLY A 136 1.93 10.31 -9.46
N ILE A 137 1.91 9.46 -8.43
CA ILE A 137 3.12 9.04 -7.70
C ILE A 137 3.85 7.97 -8.52
N LYS A 138 5.15 8.18 -8.70
CA LYS A 138 6.02 7.29 -9.50
C LYS A 138 6.15 5.92 -8.84
N TYR A 139 6.53 4.92 -9.64
CA TYR A 139 6.74 3.56 -9.18
C TYR A 139 7.89 3.47 -8.18
N ASP A 140 7.69 2.73 -7.09
CA ASP A 140 8.68 2.64 -6.00
C ASP A 140 9.08 1.20 -5.67
N TYR A 141 10.27 0.80 -6.15
CA TYR A 141 10.88 -0.49 -5.82
C TYR A 141 11.07 -0.73 -4.31
N GLY A 142 11.19 0.33 -3.52
CA GLY A 142 11.38 0.27 -2.06
C GLY A 142 10.10 0.45 -1.25
N SER A 143 8.92 0.54 -1.90
CA SER A 143 7.64 0.57 -1.20
C SER A 143 7.50 -0.64 -0.29
N ILE A 144 6.97 -0.44 0.92
CA ILE A 144 6.64 -1.56 1.82
C ILE A 144 5.55 -2.44 1.20
N MET A 145 4.76 -1.92 0.27
CA MET A 145 3.73 -2.64 -0.49
C MET A 145 4.29 -3.44 -1.66
N HIS A 146 5.59 -3.38 -1.94
CA HIS A 146 6.19 -4.19 -2.99
C HIS A 146 6.47 -5.63 -2.50
N TYR A 147 6.18 -6.62 -3.34
CA TYR A 147 6.58 -8.01 -3.11
C TYR A 147 8.08 -8.23 -3.19
N ASN A 148 8.58 -9.27 -2.53
CA ASN A 148 9.95 -9.71 -2.72
C ASN A 148 10.15 -10.27 -4.15
N ALA A 149 11.40 -10.27 -4.63
CA ALA A 149 11.73 -10.64 -6.01
C ALA A 149 11.44 -12.11 -6.36
N TYR A 150 11.26 -12.99 -5.37
CA TYR A 150 11.17 -14.45 -5.53
C TYR A 150 9.77 -14.99 -5.25
N MET A 151 8.79 -14.10 -5.07
CA MET A 151 7.43 -14.50 -4.70
C MET A 151 6.84 -15.46 -5.74
N GLY A 152 6.18 -16.52 -5.29
CA GLY A 152 5.53 -17.50 -6.16
C GLY A 152 6.46 -18.34 -7.06
N ALA A 153 7.78 -18.31 -6.83
CA ALA A 153 8.75 -19.01 -7.67
C ALA A 153 8.64 -20.54 -7.63
N LEU A 154 8.80 -21.20 -8.78
CA LEU A 154 9.05 -22.63 -8.91
C LEU A 154 10.51 -22.96 -8.55
N ASN A 155 11.45 -22.19 -9.10
CA ASN A 155 12.85 -22.24 -8.72
C ASN A 155 13.19 -20.99 -7.89
N VAL A 156 13.27 -21.17 -6.57
CA VAL A 156 13.56 -20.11 -5.60
C VAL A 156 14.96 -19.48 -5.75
N ALA A 157 15.86 -20.08 -6.54
CA ALA A 157 17.15 -19.48 -6.87
C ALA A 157 17.05 -18.41 -7.98
N ARG A 158 15.91 -18.31 -8.67
CA ARG A 158 15.67 -17.28 -9.70
C ARG A 158 14.53 -16.35 -9.28
N PRO A 159 14.64 -15.04 -9.53
CA PRO A 159 13.54 -14.11 -9.26
C PRO A 159 12.37 -14.33 -10.23
N THR A 160 11.17 -13.99 -9.79
CA THR A 160 9.94 -13.88 -10.60
C THR A 160 9.63 -12.42 -10.95
N ILE A 161 10.06 -11.46 -10.13
CA ILE A 161 9.95 -10.03 -10.39
C ILE A 161 11.35 -9.44 -10.58
N ILE A 162 11.64 -8.94 -11.78
CA ILE A 162 12.98 -8.48 -12.18
C ILE A 162 12.92 -6.98 -12.53
N PRO A 163 13.59 -6.09 -11.79
CA PRO A 163 13.65 -4.68 -12.14
C PRO A 163 14.31 -4.45 -13.50
N LYS A 164 13.73 -3.55 -14.31
CA LYS A 164 14.26 -3.17 -15.63
C LYS A 164 15.31 -2.06 -15.57
N ILE A 165 15.30 -1.28 -14.51
CA ILE A 165 16.20 -0.14 -14.28
C ILE A 165 17.11 -0.51 -13.12
N ASP A 166 18.42 -0.32 -13.27
CA ASP A 166 19.46 -0.58 -12.25
C ASP A 166 19.22 -1.88 -11.47
N GLU A 167 19.03 -3.00 -12.19
CA GLU A 167 18.56 -4.27 -11.64
C GLU A 167 19.30 -4.69 -10.37
N ALA A 168 20.64 -4.67 -10.40
CA ALA A 168 21.49 -5.06 -9.28
C ALA A 168 21.29 -4.22 -8.00
N VAL A 169 20.79 -2.99 -8.14
CA VAL A 169 20.48 -2.08 -7.03
C VAL A 169 19.03 -2.26 -6.60
N ASN A 170 18.09 -2.24 -7.55
CA ASN A 170 16.67 -2.21 -7.23
C ASN A 170 16.13 -3.57 -6.79
N ILE A 171 16.74 -4.70 -7.18
CA ILE A 171 16.30 -6.02 -6.75
C ILE A 171 16.43 -6.20 -5.23
N LYS A 172 17.39 -5.50 -4.60
CA LYS A 172 17.64 -5.52 -3.16
C LYS A 172 16.63 -4.69 -2.36
N LYS A 173 15.87 -3.82 -3.02
CA LYS A 173 14.83 -2.98 -2.39
C LYS A 173 13.49 -3.72 -2.30
N LEU A 174 13.25 -4.66 -3.23
CA LEU A 174 11.99 -5.38 -3.33
C LEU A 174 11.71 -6.20 -2.08
N GLY A 175 10.50 -6.06 -1.53
CA GLY A 175 10.05 -6.86 -0.38
C GLY A 175 10.59 -6.40 0.97
N GLN A 176 11.20 -5.22 1.05
CA GLN A 176 11.61 -4.65 2.33
C GLN A 176 10.40 -4.53 3.29
N ARG A 177 10.64 -4.78 4.58
CA ARG A 177 9.65 -4.67 5.66
C ARG A 177 10.23 -3.85 6.82
N GLU A 178 11.05 -2.86 6.50
CA GLU A 178 11.73 -2.05 7.50
C GLU A 178 10.96 -0.78 7.84
N LYS A 179 10.45 -0.05 6.84
CA LYS A 179 9.81 1.27 7.03
C LYS A 179 8.93 1.66 5.85
N LEU A 180 8.09 2.69 6.04
CA LEU A 180 7.43 3.38 4.93
C LEU A 180 8.48 4.06 4.03
N SER A 181 8.33 3.89 2.72
CA SER A 181 9.03 4.73 1.74
C SER A 181 8.38 6.12 1.65
N ASP A 182 9.08 7.06 1.01
CA ASP A 182 8.53 8.40 0.79
C ASP A 182 7.26 8.35 -0.07
N SER A 183 7.19 7.41 -1.03
CA SER A 183 6.02 7.19 -1.89
C SER A 183 4.83 6.61 -1.11
N ASP A 184 5.09 5.69 -0.17
CA ASP A 184 4.04 5.15 0.73
C ASP A 184 3.41 6.26 1.57
N VAL A 185 4.23 7.20 2.06
CA VAL A 185 3.77 8.37 2.82
C VAL A 185 2.99 9.33 1.92
N GLU A 186 3.51 9.61 0.71
CA GLU A 186 2.87 10.52 -0.23
C GLU A 186 1.47 10.02 -0.63
N ILE A 187 1.32 8.72 -0.93
CA ILE A 187 0.03 8.17 -1.38
C ILE A 187 -1.01 8.22 -0.26
N LEU A 188 -0.63 7.90 0.98
CA LEU A 188 -1.52 8.03 2.14
C LEU A 188 -1.94 9.49 2.38
N ASN A 189 -1.01 10.43 2.22
CA ASN A 189 -1.32 11.86 2.35
C ASN A 189 -2.28 12.34 1.24
N LYS A 190 -2.07 11.91 -0.01
CA LYS A 190 -3.02 12.20 -1.11
C LYS A 190 -4.40 11.61 -0.85
N MET A 191 -4.48 10.39 -0.32
CA MET A 191 -5.74 9.71 -0.02
C MET A 191 -6.51 10.38 1.14
N TYR A 192 -5.83 10.77 2.22
CA TYR A 192 -6.50 11.07 3.49
C TYR A 192 -6.31 12.47 4.03
N CYS A 193 -5.31 13.21 3.54
CA CYS A 193 -4.78 14.43 4.17
C CYS A 193 -4.95 15.70 3.33
N MET A 194 -5.67 15.62 2.21
CA MET A 194 -5.96 16.75 1.34
C MET A 194 -7.48 17.04 1.28
N PRO A 195 -8.11 17.45 2.40
CA PRO A 195 -9.56 17.69 2.41
C PRO A 195 -9.96 18.79 1.42
N GLY A 196 -10.97 18.52 0.60
CA GLY A 196 -11.45 19.46 -0.43
C GLY A 196 -10.56 19.54 -1.68
N CYS A 197 -9.62 18.61 -1.82
CA CYS A 197 -8.89 18.41 -3.06
C CYS A 197 -9.14 17.01 -3.59
N ASP A 198 -9.92 16.93 -4.66
CA ASP A 198 -10.35 15.68 -5.26
C ASP A 198 -9.99 15.64 -6.75
N ASP A 199 -9.79 14.43 -7.24
CA ASP A 199 -9.82 14.16 -8.67
C ASP A 199 -11.25 13.78 -9.06
N THR A 200 -11.76 14.35 -10.15
CA THR A 200 -13.11 14.06 -10.67
C THR A 200 -13.09 12.98 -11.74
N ASN A 201 -11.90 12.49 -12.12
CA ASN A 201 -11.72 11.43 -13.10
C ASN A 201 -10.76 10.35 -12.60
N VAL A 202 -11.15 9.09 -12.77
CA VAL A 202 -10.36 7.93 -12.32
C VAL A 202 -8.98 7.83 -12.99
N TYR A 203 -8.80 8.41 -14.18
CA TYR A 203 -7.55 8.36 -14.93
C TYR A 203 -6.55 9.46 -14.58
N CYS A 204 -6.88 10.36 -13.65
CA CYS A 204 -6.04 11.49 -13.28
C CYS A 204 -4.62 11.10 -12.87
N GLY A 205 -4.46 10.00 -12.11
CA GLY A 205 -3.14 9.52 -11.71
C GLY A 205 -2.28 9.06 -12.91
N ALA A 206 -2.89 8.34 -13.84
CA ALA A 206 -2.21 7.88 -15.06
C ALA A 206 -1.83 9.04 -15.99
N TRP A 207 -2.69 10.05 -16.10
CA TRP A 207 -2.41 11.27 -16.87
C TRP A 207 -1.32 12.13 -16.23
N ALA A 208 -1.29 12.23 -14.90
CA ALA A 208 -0.23 12.92 -14.19
C ALA A 208 1.14 12.27 -14.42
N LEU A 209 1.21 10.93 -14.44
CA LEU A 209 2.44 10.19 -14.76
C LEU A 209 2.92 10.39 -16.21
N LYS A 210 2.03 10.82 -17.11
CA LYS A 210 2.35 11.17 -18.51
C LYS A 210 2.65 12.66 -18.71
N ASP A 211 2.91 13.38 -17.62
CA ASP A 211 3.21 14.82 -17.60
C ASP A 211 2.10 15.70 -18.20
N LEU A 212 0.86 15.22 -18.21
CA LEU A 212 -0.27 16.00 -18.76
C LEU A 212 -0.63 17.20 -17.89
N CYS A 213 -0.24 17.20 -16.61
CA CYS A 213 -0.44 18.33 -15.69
C CYS A 213 0.20 19.63 -16.22
N ASN A 214 1.32 19.53 -16.94
CA ASN A 214 2.09 20.67 -17.45
C ASN A 214 1.97 20.83 -18.97
N HIS A 215 1.20 19.98 -19.63
CA HIS A 215 1.11 19.98 -21.09
C HIS A 215 0.21 21.12 -21.59
N PRO A 216 0.66 22.02 -22.51
CA PRO A 216 -0.07 23.23 -22.89
C PRO A 216 -1.50 23.02 -23.42
N ASN A 217 -1.78 21.86 -24.01
CA ASN A 217 -3.11 21.54 -24.54
C ASN A 217 -4.02 20.80 -23.55
N HIS A 218 -3.51 20.43 -22.36
CA HIS A 218 -4.23 19.62 -21.39
C HIS A 218 -4.26 20.24 -19.99
N ASP A 219 -3.40 21.22 -19.71
CA ASP A 219 -3.23 21.83 -18.39
C ASP A 219 -4.55 22.38 -17.82
N ILE A 220 -5.41 23.03 -18.63
CA ILE A 220 -6.73 23.53 -18.20
C ILE A 220 -7.61 22.37 -17.72
N PHE A 221 -7.67 21.28 -18.49
CA PHE A 221 -8.47 20.12 -18.10
C PHE A 221 -7.91 19.48 -16.83
N MET A 222 -6.59 19.32 -16.74
CA MET A 222 -5.92 18.72 -15.58
C MET A 222 -6.10 19.58 -14.32
N LYS A 223 -6.04 20.92 -14.43
CA LYS A 223 -6.31 21.86 -13.34
C LYS A 223 -7.72 21.72 -12.79
N ASN A 224 -8.70 21.49 -13.66
CA ASN A 224 -10.10 21.40 -13.26
C ASN A 224 -10.50 20.01 -12.73
N ASN A 225 -9.85 18.94 -13.20
CA ASN A 225 -10.30 17.58 -12.94
C ASN A 225 -9.32 16.71 -12.14
N CYS A 226 -8.03 17.05 -12.13
CA CYS A 226 -6.97 16.19 -11.60
C CYS A 226 -6.16 16.90 -10.51
N ARG A 227 -6.84 17.66 -9.66
CA ARG A 227 -6.21 18.56 -8.69
C ARG A 227 -5.32 17.80 -7.71
N ARG A 228 -5.76 16.63 -7.24
CA ARG A 228 -5.00 15.81 -6.29
C ARG A 228 -3.83 15.12 -6.97
N SER A 229 -4.05 14.52 -8.14
CA SER A 229 -2.99 13.86 -8.90
C SER A 229 -1.89 14.83 -9.34
N CYS A 230 -2.26 16.05 -9.76
CA CYS A 230 -1.34 17.07 -10.24
C CYS A 230 -0.82 18.04 -9.15
N ASN A 231 -1.14 17.81 -7.88
CA ASN A 231 -0.76 18.71 -6.78
C ASN A 231 -1.28 20.16 -6.91
N PHE A 232 -2.42 20.37 -7.57
CA PHE A 232 -3.09 21.68 -7.68
C PHE A 232 -4.00 22.00 -6.48
N CYS A 233 -3.77 21.35 -5.34
CA CYS A 233 -4.60 21.46 -4.15
C CYS A 233 -4.41 22.78 -3.37
N ASN A 234 -3.47 23.65 -3.77
CA ASN A 234 -3.12 24.90 -3.09
C ASN A 234 -3.24 26.15 -3.97
N TYR A 235 -4.40 26.35 -4.61
CA TYR A 235 -4.81 27.67 -5.10
C TYR A 235 -6.11 28.08 -4.40
N ARG A 236 -5.99 28.50 -3.13
CA ARG A 236 -6.92 29.51 -2.62
C ARG A 236 -6.42 30.83 -3.19
N LEU A 237 -7.08 31.34 -4.24
CA LEU A 237 -7.13 32.77 -4.50
C LEU A 237 -8.01 33.42 -3.44
#